data_AF-A0A8G2HT78-F1
#
_entry.id   AF-A0A8G2HT78-F1
#
_cell.length_a   1.000
_cell.length_b   1.000
_cell.length_c   1.000
_cell.angle_alpha   90.00
_cell.angle_beta   90.00
_cell.angle_gamma   90.00
#
_symmetry.space_group_name_H-M   'P 1'
#
loop_
_entity.id
_entity.type
_entity.pdbx_description
1 polymer ?
#
loop_
_entity_poly.entity_id
_entity_poly.type
_entity_poly.pdbx_seq_one_letter_code
_entity_poly.pdbx_strand_id
1 'polypeptide(L)'
;MNNRVFGELGGETIRAYTIGVPGGLTVEILDWGASINSVRLDGKPESEVAVGFADVSSRQDEYFGAIIGRVSNRIKSAQIDIDGQQFLLAPNEAANTLHGGPQGFSARRWTVNPGDVAERAADAELENPGGTKVADTLHLSLFSPDGDQGFPGNVSVNATYRVAGCTLGLEMEATTDAPTALSLTNHAYWNLAGAGTIDGHLVAVDADYYLPIDGQSIPTGELSEVTGTPFDLRTLSPIGRALRHAHPQIGAGRGIDHTFCVRGRGMRRHARVEHPDSGRAMEVWSDQPGIQVYTGNFLDGSLVARGGAWLRHGRRSHALDGKDPKKRQNSILAKAPRDTSAGTTLRRLRAGDALALEPGCYPDTVHHPEWGNIILRPGEKWRSRIEWRLAAT
;
A
#
# COMPACT_ATOMS: atom_id res chain seq x y z
N MET A 1 8.82 -17.13 14.99
CA MET A 1 8.14 -15.86 14.62
C MET A 1 6.86 -15.62 15.42
N ASN A 2 6.57 -14.37 15.82
CA ASN A 2 5.30 -14.02 16.48
C ASN A 2 4.17 -13.90 15.44
N ASN A 3 3.00 -14.48 15.72
CA ASN A 3 1.81 -14.34 14.87
C ASN A 3 0.52 -14.40 15.70
N ARG A 4 -0.56 -13.85 15.15
CA ARG A 4 -1.91 -13.90 15.71
C ARG A 4 -2.92 -14.32 14.65
N VAL A 5 -4.06 -14.86 15.09
CA VAL A 5 -5.22 -15.03 14.21
C VAL A 5 -5.76 -13.66 13.85
N PHE A 6 -5.93 -13.41 12.55
CA PHE A 6 -6.53 -12.19 12.02
C PHE A 6 -8.04 -12.37 11.77
N GLY A 7 -8.47 -13.59 11.47
CA GLY A 7 -9.86 -13.97 11.31
C GLY A 7 -10.00 -15.22 10.45
N GLU A 8 -11.20 -15.44 9.93
CA GLU A 8 -11.49 -16.51 8.97
C GLU A 8 -12.01 -15.92 7.66
N LEU A 9 -11.54 -16.45 6.55
CA LEU A 9 -11.98 -16.09 5.20
C LEU A 9 -12.19 -17.38 4.40
N GLY A 10 -13.40 -17.60 3.87
CA GLY A 10 -13.69 -18.79 3.06
C GLY A 10 -13.49 -20.13 3.78
N GLY A 11 -13.61 -20.15 5.12
CA GLY A 11 -13.35 -21.35 5.94
C GLY A 11 -11.87 -21.57 6.29
N GLU A 12 -10.98 -20.67 5.85
CA GLU A 12 -9.56 -20.72 6.18
C GLU A 12 -9.19 -19.69 7.26
N THR A 13 -8.35 -20.09 8.21
CA THR A 13 -7.80 -19.17 9.22
C THR A 13 -6.73 -18.27 8.59
N ILE A 14 -6.98 -16.97 8.56
CA ILE A 14 -6.02 -15.94 8.17
C ILE A 14 -5.18 -15.52 9.39
N ARG A 15 -3.88 -15.36 9.18
CA ARG A 15 -2.91 -15.01 10.23
C ARG A 15 -2.16 -13.72 9.89
N ALA A 16 -1.82 -12.99 10.95
CA ALA A 16 -0.97 -11.83 10.89
C ALA A 16 0.37 -12.15 11.55
N TYR A 17 1.47 -11.96 10.82
CA TYR A 17 2.83 -12.30 11.19
C TYR A 17 3.61 -11.01 11.47
N THR A 18 4.34 -10.97 12.57
CA THR A 18 5.14 -9.80 12.94
C THR A 18 6.61 -10.08 12.71
N ILE A 19 7.24 -9.21 11.91
CA ILE A 19 8.69 -9.14 11.72
C ILE A 19 9.21 -7.78 12.17
N GLY A 20 10.48 -7.69 12.56
CA GLY A 20 11.05 -6.41 12.96
C GLY A 20 12.34 -6.50 13.75
N VAL A 21 12.75 -5.35 14.26
CA VAL A 21 13.89 -5.20 15.17
C VAL A 21 13.37 -4.82 16.56
N PRO A 22 13.82 -5.47 17.65
CA PRO A 22 13.42 -5.09 19.02
C PRO A 22 13.64 -3.59 19.29
N GLY A 23 12.58 -2.89 19.71
CA GLY A 23 12.62 -1.45 19.97
C GLY A 23 12.74 -0.55 18.73
N GLY A 24 12.67 -1.13 17.52
CA GLY A 24 12.75 -0.42 16.25
C GLY A 24 11.59 -0.75 15.32
N LEU A 25 11.87 -0.71 14.01
CA LEU A 25 10.86 -0.93 12.98
C LEU A 25 10.18 -2.29 13.15
N THR A 26 8.86 -2.28 13.25
CA THR A 26 8.02 -3.48 13.38
C THR A 26 6.93 -3.46 12.32
N VAL A 27 6.74 -4.59 11.65
CA VAL A 27 5.82 -4.73 10.52
C VAL A 27 4.93 -5.95 10.73
N GLU A 28 3.63 -5.77 10.50
CA GLU A 28 2.66 -6.87 10.50
C GLU A 28 2.24 -7.19 9.06
N ILE A 29 2.39 -8.45 8.65
CA ILE A 29 2.07 -8.95 7.32
C ILE A 29 1.01 -10.05 7.42
N LEU A 30 -0.03 -9.98 6.61
CA LEU A 30 -1.08 -11.00 6.54
C LEU A 30 -0.71 -12.08 5.52
N ASP A 31 -1.05 -13.34 5.81
CA ASP A 31 -1.05 -14.39 4.78
C ASP A 31 -2.19 -14.21 3.76
N TRP A 32 -3.15 -13.33 4.01
CA TRP A 32 -4.12 -12.89 3.01
C TRP A 32 -3.55 -11.74 2.15
N GLY A 33 -3.33 -12.00 0.87
CA GLY A 33 -2.75 -11.06 -0.11
C GLY A 33 -1.27 -10.75 0.10
N ALA A 34 -0.59 -11.48 0.99
CA ALA A 34 0.75 -11.17 1.47
C ALA A 34 0.86 -9.69 1.92
N SER A 35 -0.12 -9.22 2.70
CA SER A 35 -0.44 -7.80 2.81
C SER A 35 0.23 -7.11 3.98
N ILE A 36 0.83 -5.94 3.76
CA ILE A 36 1.29 -5.04 4.82
C ILE A 36 0.08 -4.48 5.55
N ASN A 37 -0.13 -4.87 6.82
CA ASN A 37 -1.24 -4.44 7.64
C ASN A 37 -0.84 -3.45 8.75
N SER A 38 0.44 -3.33 9.06
CA SER A 38 0.97 -2.35 10.02
C SER A 38 2.46 -2.12 9.79
N VAL A 39 2.89 -0.87 9.98
CA VAL A 39 4.29 -0.45 9.97
C VAL A 39 4.46 0.59 11.09
N ARG A 40 5.28 0.25 12.09
CA ARG A 40 5.54 1.09 13.28
C ARG A 40 7.02 1.34 13.44
N LEU A 41 7.42 2.61 13.50
CA LEU A 41 8.83 3.01 13.52
C LEU A 41 9.60 2.58 14.78
N ASP A 42 8.93 2.58 15.93
CA ASP A 42 9.51 2.20 17.24
C ASP A 42 8.76 1.04 17.90
N GLY A 43 7.97 0.29 17.11
CA GLY A 43 7.13 -0.82 17.56
C GLY A 43 5.87 -0.40 18.32
N LYS A 44 5.71 0.88 18.67
CA LYS A 44 4.57 1.36 19.45
C LYS A 44 3.40 1.80 18.58
N PRO A 45 2.17 1.73 19.08
CA PRO A 45 0.98 2.07 18.30
C PRO A 45 0.98 3.49 17.72
N GLU A 46 1.56 4.47 18.41
CA GLU A 46 1.66 5.89 18.02
C GLU A 46 2.57 6.17 16.83
N SER A 47 3.48 5.25 16.50
CA SER A 47 4.40 5.37 15.37
C SER A 47 3.91 4.66 14.11
N GLU A 48 2.62 4.30 14.05
CA GLU A 48 1.95 3.72 12.89
C GLU A 48 1.97 4.69 11.70
N VAL A 49 2.45 4.20 10.55
CA VAL A 49 2.53 4.97 9.30
C VAL A 49 1.82 4.31 8.11
N ALA A 50 1.42 3.05 8.25
CA ALA A 50 0.63 2.33 7.27
C ALA A 50 -0.84 2.23 7.71
N VAL A 51 -1.74 2.23 6.74
CA VAL A 51 -3.17 1.95 6.96
C VAL A 51 -3.38 0.45 6.88
N GLY A 52 -4.02 -0.11 7.91
CA GLY A 52 -4.47 -1.49 7.92
C GLY A 52 -5.72 -1.66 8.77
N PHE A 53 -6.06 -2.92 9.09
CA PHE A 53 -7.34 -3.29 9.68
C PHE A 53 -7.16 -4.17 10.91
N ALA A 54 -8.23 -4.26 11.71
CA ALA A 54 -8.20 -5.03 12.96
C ALA A 54 -8.30 -6.54 12.69
N ASP A 55 -9.15 -6.91 11.73
CA ASP A 55 -9.56 -8.27 11.41
C ASP A 55 -10.10 -8.39 9.97
N VAL A 56 -10.46 -9.61 9.56
CA VAL A 56 -11.03 -9.89 8.22
C VAL A 56 -12.30 -9.08 7.95
N SER A 57 -13.17 -8.87 8.95
CA SER A 57 -14.47 -8.20 8.76
C SER A 57 -14.35 -6.70 8.45
N SER A 58 -13.27 -6.08 8.94
CA SER A 58 -12.98 -4.66 8.73
C SER A 58 -12.20 -4.38 7.43
N ARG A 59 -11.53 -5.39 6.87
CA ARG A 59 -10.85 -5.32 5.57
C ARG A 59 -11.78 -5.77 4.45
N GLN A 60 -12.70 -4.89 4.03
CA GLN A 60 -13.64 -5.18 2.93
C GLN A 60 -13.06 -4.89 1.54
N ASP A 61 -11.89 -4.26 1.48
CA ASP A 61 -11.11 -4.03 0.27
C ASP A 61 -9.81 -4.84 0.37
N GLU A 62 -9.67 -5.84 -0.50
CA GLU A 62 -8.52 -6.74 -0.52
C GLU A 62 -7.23 -6.07 -1.01
N TYR A 63 -7.26 -4.91 -1.67
CA TYR A 63 -6.06 -4.30 -2.23
C TYR A 63 -5.16 -3.67 -1.17
N PHE A 64 -5.71 -3.22 -0.05
CA PHE A 64 -4.94 -2.55 1.00
C PHE A 64 -3.73 -3.36 1.48
N GLY A 65 -2.54 -2.84 1.21
CA GLY A 65 -1.28 -3.44 1.61
C GLY A 65 -0.88 -4.69 0.84
N ALA A 66 -1.73 -5.18 -0.06
CA ALA A 66 -1.54 -6.46 -0.73
C ALA A 66 -0.51 -6.41 -1.85
N ILE A 67 0.06 -7.57 -2.16
CA ILE A 67 0.74 -7.78 -3.44
C ILE A 67 -0.32 -7.89 -4.53
N ILE A 68 -0.17 -7.09 -5.58
CA ILE A 68 -1.09 -7.05 -6.72
C ILE A 68 -0.52 -7.87 -7.89
N GLY A 69 -1.36 -8.70 -8.52
CA GLY A 69 -0.97 -9.51 -9.68
C GLY A 69 -2.10 -10.38 -10.22
N ARG A 70 -1.94 -11.05 -11.37
CA ARG A 70 -0.69 -11.22 -12.15
C ARG A 70 -0.15 -9.94 -12.79
N VAL A 71 -1.04 -9.04 -13.22
CA VAL A 71 -0.66 -7.73 -13.76
C VAL A 71 -1.32 -6.65 -12.92
N SER A 72 -0.48 -5.82 -12.29
CA SER A 72 -0.88 -4.63 -11.55
C SER A 72 -1.41 -3.54 -12.48
N ASN A 73 -2.19 -2.64 -11.90
CA ASN A 73 -2.98 -1.63 -12.61
C ASN A 73 -3.89 -2.23 -13.71
N ARG A 74 -4.24 -1.45 -14.73
CA ARG A 74 -5.26 -1.78 -15.74
C ARG A 74 -4.66 -2.38 -17.01
N ILE A 75 -5.40 -3.31 -17.60
CA ILE A 75 -5.26 -3.79 -18.97
C ILE A 75 -6.53 -3.42 -19.73
N LYS A 76 -6.36 -2.64 -20.80
CA LYS A 76 -7.44 -2.17 -21.65
C LYS A 76 -8.19 -3.33 -22.28
N SER A 77 -9.52 -3.25 -22.28
CA SER A 77 -10.42 -4.23 -22.92
C SER A 77 -10.31 -5.66 -22.37
N ALA A 78 -9.64 -5.86 -21.22
CA ALA A 78 -9.41 -7.18 -20.62
C ALA A 78 -8.86 -8.20 -21.63
N GLN A 79 -7.90 -7.77 -22.46
CA GLN A 79 -7.34 -8.60 -23.52
C GLN A 79 -5.83 -8.42 -23.58
N ILE A 80 -5.12 -9.50 -23.90
CA ILE A 80 -3.68 -9.48 -24.22
C ILE A 80 -3.42 -10.31 -25.47
N ASP A 81 -2.35 -9.97 -26.18
CA ASP A 81 -1.80 -10.77 -27.26
C ASP A 81 -0.38 -11.21 -26.88
N ILE A 82 -0.10 -12.50 -27.00
CA ILE A 82 1.23 -13.07 -26.82
C ILE A 82 1.54 -13.91 -28.05
N ASP A 83 2.57 -13.50 -28.79
CA ASP A 83 3.04 -14.19 -29.99
C ASP A 83 1.94 -14.41 -31.07
N GLY A 84 1.00 -13.45 -31.19
CA GLY A 84 -0.11 -13.51 -32.13
C GLY A 84 -1.31 -14.33 -31.65
N GLN A 85 -1.24 -14.87 -30.43
CA GLN A 85 -2.37 -15.53 -29.77
C GLN A 85 -3.05 -14.57 -28.79
N GLN A 86 -4.36 -14.38 -29.00
CA GLN A 86 -5.19 -13.56 -28.11
C GLN A 86 -5.67 -14.35 -26.91
N PHE A 87 -5.63 -13.71 -25.74
CA PHE A 87 -6.19 -14.20 -24.49
C PHE A 87 -7.16 -13.16 -23.93
N LEU A 88 -8.35 -13.63 -23.53
CA LEU A 88 -9.33 -12.81 -22.83
C LEU A 88 -9.15 -12.98 -21.33
N LEU A 89 -9.01 -11.87 -20.63
CA LEU A 89 -8.87 -11.79 -19.19
C LEU A 89 -10.23 -11.54 -18.53
N ALA A 90 -10.32 -11.79 -17.23
CA ALA A 90 -11.52 -11.49 -16.46
C ALA A 90 -11.65 -9.96 -16.25
N PRO A 91 -12.70 -9.30 -16.76
CA PRO A 91 -12.94 -7.90 -16.48
C PRO A 91 -13.52 -7.73 -15.07
N ASN A 92 -13.06 -6.71 -14.35
CA ASN A 92 -13.57 -6.33 -13.02
C ASN A 92 -13.71 -4.82 -12.86
N GLU A 93 -13.37 -4.04 -13.88
CA GLU A 93 -13.63 -2.60 -13.91
C GLU A 93 -14.12 -2.18 -15.29
N ALA A 94 -15.44 -2.05 -15.44
CA ALA A 94 -16.09 -1.89 -16.73
C ALA A 94 -15.65 -2.98 -17.74
N ALA A 95 -15.02 -2.59 -18.85
CA ALA A 95 -14.50 -3.50 -19.86
C ALA A 95 -13.02 -3.89 -19.66
N ASN A 96 -12.37 -3.36 -18.62
CA ASN A 96 -10.94 -3.53 -18.37
C ASN A 96 -10.69 -4.57 -17.27
N THR A 97 -9.49 -5.15 -17.28
CA THR A 97 -8.98 -5.94 -16.15
C THR A 97 -8.13 -5.03 -15.28
N LEU A 98 -8.52 -4.86 -14.03
CA LEU A 98 -7.79 -4.13 -13.00
C LEU A 98 -7.16 -5.13 -12.03
N HIS A 99 -5.87 -4.94 -11.73
CA HIS A 99 -5.18 -5.61 -10.62
C HIS A 99 -5.22 -7.15 -10.70
N GLY A 100 -5.15 -7.67 -11.92
CA GLY A 100 -5.14 -9.11 -12.20
C GLY A 100 -6.51 -9.77 -12.20
N GLY A 101 -7.60 -9.01 -12.07
CA GLY A 101 -8.97 -9.54 -12.15
C GLY A 101 -9.66 -9.70 -10.79
N PRO A 102 -10.92 -10.19 -10.78
CA PRO A 102 -11.77 -10.25 -9.58
C PRO A 102 -11.25 -11.19 -8.47
N GLN A 103 -10.39 -12.16 -8.79
CA GLN A 103 -9.71 -13.01 -7.79
C GLN A 103 -8.19 -12.98 -7.97
N GLY A 104 -7.65 -11.78 -8.25
CA GLY A 104 -6.21 -11.52 -8.33
C GLY A 104 -5.46 -11.81 -7.03
N PHE A 105 -4.14 -11.61 -7.03
CA PHE A 105 -3.27 -12.05 -5.94
C PHE A 105 -3.58 -11.44 -4.57
N SER A 106 -4.20 -10.26 -4.55
CA SER A 106 -4.65 -9.56 -3.35
C SER A 106 -5.74 -10.31 -2.58
N ALA A 107 -6.63 -11.01 -3.29
CA ALA A 107 -7.75 -11.74 -2.72
C ALA A 107 -7.33 -13.11 -2.15
N ARG A 108 -6.15 -13.62 -2.51
CA ARG A 108 -5.74 -15.00 -2.25
C ARG A 108 -5.00 -15.14 -0.92
N ARG A 109 -5.12 -16.31 -0.31
CA ARG A 109 -4.21 -16.72 0.76
C ARG A 109 -2.88 -17.19 0.18
N TRP A 110 -1.80 -16.68 0.72
CA TRP A 110 -0.43 -17.04 0.40
C TRP A 110 0.09 -18.06 1.42
N THR A 111 0.91 -19.00 0.96
CA THR A 111 1.53 -20.00 1.81
C THR A 111 2.74 -19.42 2.50
N VAL A 112 2.76 -19.42 3.84
CA VAL A 112 3.96 -19.04 4.61
C VAL A 112 4.94 -20.20 4.67
N ASN A 113 6.23 -19.93 4.49
CA ASN A 113 7.26 -20.95 4.56
C ASN A 113 7.29 -21.60 5.96
N PRO A 114 7.23 -22.94 6.07
CA PRO A 114 7.30 -23.65 7.34
C PRO A 114 8.53 -23.31 8.20
N GLY A 115 9.67 -22.99 7.57
CA GLY A 115 10.90 -22.60 8.28
C GLY A 115 10.76 -21.32 9.11
N ASP A 116 9.95 -20.36 8.66
CA ASP A 116 9.72 -19.10 9.36
C ASP A 116 8.89 -19.27 10.64
N VAL A 117 8.06 -20.31 10.67
CA VAL A 117 7.19 -20.64 11.82
C VAL A 117 7.78 -21.72 12.74
N ALA A 118 8.78 -22.48 12.28
CA ALA A 118 9.38 -23.61 13.01
C ALA A 118 10.24 -23.21 14.23
N GLU A 119 10.73 -21.96 14.31
CA GLU A 119 11.64 -21.50 15.39
C GLU A 119 11.05 -21.48 16.82
N ARG A 120 9.78 -21.89 17.03
CA ARG A 120 9.22 -22.01 18.38
C ARG A 120 9.40 -23.39 19.03
N ALA A 121 9.88 -24.39 18.29
CA ALA A 121 9.92 -25.77 18.78
C ALA A 121 11.28 -26.22 19.38
N ALA A 122 12.38 -25.48 19.19
CA ALA A 122 13.72 -26.01 19.51
C ALA A 122 14.57 -25.20 20.52
N ASP A 123 14.50 -23.87 20.57
CA ASP A 123 15.55 -23.09 21.28
C ASP A 123 15.03 -22.11 22.36
N ALA A 124 14.05 -22.54 23.16
CA ALA A 124 13.50 -21.68 24.23
C ALA A 124 14.30 -21.68 25.54
N GLU A 125 15.42 -22.40 25.70
CA GLU A 125 16.04 -22.55 27.03
C GLU A 125 17.51 -22.13 27.22
N LEU A 126 18.29 -21.77 26.21
CA LEU A 126 19.73 -21.59 26.46
C LEU A 126 20.39 -20.40 25.73
N GLU A 127 19.88 -19.16 25.88
CA GLU A 127 20.80 -17.99 25.85
C GLU A 127 20.22 -16.59 26.21
N ASN A 128 18.93 -16.39 26.51
CA ASN A 128 18.46 -15.08 27.02
C ASN A 128 17.11 -15.16 27.75
N PRO A 129 17.08 -15.24 29.09
CA PRO A 129 15.82 -15.21 29.85
C PRO A 129 15.30 -13.76 29.91
N GLY A 130 14.67 -13.29 28.83
CA GLY A 130 14.02 -11.97 28.77
C GLY A 130 13.93 -11.33 27.38
N GLY A 131 14.65 -11.83 26.38
CA GLY A 131 14.62 -11.29 25.01
C GLY A 131 13.68 -12.10 24.11
N THR A 132 12.57 -11.52 23.64
CA THR A 132 11.78 -12.16 22.58
C THR A 132 12.56 -12.04 21.27
N LYS A 133 13.05 -13.15 20.71
CA LYS A 133 13.64 -13.18 19.36
C LYS A 133 12.56 -12.79 18.35
N VAL A 134 12.63 -11.57 17.81
CA VAL A 134 11.77 -11.11 16.72
C VAL A 134 12.43 -11.53 15.42
N ALA A 135 11.74 -12.33 14.60
CA ALA A 135 12.23 -12.65 13.26
C ALA A 135 12.27 -11.38 12.41
N ASP A 136 13.28 -11.22 11.57
CA ASP A 136 13.43 -10.06 10.71
C ASP A 136 12.93 -10.29 9.27
N THR A 137 12.59 -11.54 8.93
CA THR A 137 12.26 -11.98 7.57
C THR A 137 11.03 -12.86 7.56
N LEU A 138 10.19 -12.73 6.53
CA LEU A 138 9.04 -13.60 6.25
C LEU A 138 8.99 -13.95 4.76
N HIS A 139 8.86 -15.23 4.46
CA HIS A 139 8.75 -15.78 3.11
C HIS A 139 7.34 -16.32 2.88
N LEU A 140 6.71 -15.82 1.82
CA LEU A 140 5.41 -16.27 1.36
C LEU A 140 5.48 -16.73 -0.10
N SER A 141 4.60 -17.63 -0.50
CA SER A 141 4.46 -18.06 -1.89
C SER A 141 3.01 -18.18 -2.33
N LEU A 142 2.79 -18.00 -3.63
CA LEU A 142 1.50 -18.19 -4.29
C LEU A 142 1.70 -18.94 -5.60
N PHE A 143 0.83 -19.92 -5.84
CA PHE A 143 0.72 -20.61 -7.13
C PHE A 143 -0.55 -20.15 -7.84
N SER A 144 -0.41 -19.65 -9.06
CA SER A 144 -1.51 -19.27 -9.94
C SER A 144 -1.53 -20.23 -11.14
N PRO A 145 -2.56 -21.09 -11.28
CA PRO A 145 -2.59 -22.11 -12.32
C PRO A 145 -2.85 -21.51 -13.70
N ASP A 146 -2.49 -22.23 -14.77
CA ASP A 146 -2.86 -21.88 -16.15
C ASP A 146 -4.37 -21.54 -16.26
N GLY A 147 -4.67 -20.43 -16.95
CA GLY A 147 -6.02 -19.90 -17.12
C GLY A 147 -6.57 -19.10 -15.94
N ASP A 148 -5.85 -18.94 -14.83
CA ASP A 148 -6.30 -18.11 -13.70
C ASP A 148 -6.55 -16.66 -14.14
N GLN A 149 -7.78 -16.19 -13.95
CA GLN A 149 -8.27 -14.89 -14.44
C GLN A 149 -8.10 -14.68 -15.96
N GLY A 150 -7.94 -15.77 -16.73
CA GLY A 150 -7.74 -15.76 -18.18
C GLY A 150 -6.27 -15.66 -18.63
N PHE A 151 -5.32 -15.54 -17.70
CA PHE A 151 -3.90 -15.49 -18.05
C PHE A 151 -3.35 -16.89 -18.36
N PRO A 152 -2.58 -17.08 -19.45
CA PRO A 152 -1.97 -18.37 -19.77
C PRO A 152 -0.79 -18.71 -18.83
N GLY A 153 -0.44 -19.99 -18.75
CA GLY A 153 0.71 -20.51 -18.02
C GLY A 153 0.50 -20.61 -16.52
N ASN A 154 1.10 -21.63 -15.91
CA ASN A 154 1.24 -21.72 -14.47
C ASN A 154 2.30 -20.70 -14.02
N VAL A 155 2.04 -20.01 -12.92
CA VAL A 155 2.98 -19.04 -12.33
C VAL A 155 3.20 -19.41 -10.86
N SER A 156 4.47 -19.53 -10.49
CA SER A 156 4.88 -19.65 -9.08
C SER A 156 5.55 -18.37 -8.66
N VAL A 157 5.06 -17.75 -7.59
CA VAL A 157 5.58 -16.49 -7.04
C VAL A 157 6.09 -16.71 -5.63
N ASN A 158 7.25 -16.16 -5.33
CA ASN A 158 7.80 -16.05 -3.98
C ASN A 158 7.94 -14.58 -3.61
N ALA A 159 7.50 -14.22 -2.41
CA ALA A 159 7.64 -12.89 -1.82
C ALA A 159 8.43 -13.00 -0.52
N THR A 160 9.50 -12.22 -0.39
CA THR A 160 10.33 -12.14 0.80
C THR A 160 10.24 -10.74 1.37
N TYR A 161 9.59 -10.61 2.53
CA TYR A 161 9.64 -9.40 3.32
C TYR A 161 10.81 -9.46 4.30
N ARG A 162 11.57 -8.37 4.41
CA ARG A 162 12.69 -8.26 5.34
C ARG A 162 12.72 -6.89 6.00
N VAL A 163 12.92 -6.86 7.31
CA VAL A 163 13.24 -5.64 8.06
C VAL A 163 14.73 -5.61 8.35
N ALA A 164 15.41 -4.53 7.97
CA ALA A 164 16.81 -4.29 8.30
C ALA A 164 16.99 -2.84 8.77
N GLY A 165 17.29 -2.66 10.06
CA GLY A 165 17.30 -1.34 10.70
C GLY A 165 15.93 -0.66 10.59
N CYS A 166 15.86 0.46 9.88
CA CYS A 166 14.61 1.18 9.58
C CYS A 166 14.11 0.98 8.14
N THR A 167 14.55 -0.07 7.46
CA THR A 167 14.11 -0.40 6.09
C THR A 167 13.20 -1.61 6.10
N LEU A 168 12.02 -1.50 5.49
CA LEU A 168 11.20 -2.64 5.06
C LEU A 168 11.51 -2.90 3.58
N GLY A 169 12.04 -4.08 3.28
CA GLY A 169 12.24 -4.56 1.92
C GLY A 169 11.21 -5.62 1.53
N LEU A 170 10.81 -5.62 0.27
CA LEU A 170 10.05 -6.66 -0.40
C LEU A 170 10.80 -7.07 -1.67
N GLU A 171 11.26 -8.32 -1.71
CA GLU A 171 11.76 -8.96 -2.92
C GLU A 171 10.72 -9.95 -3.44
N MET A 172 10.41 -9.89 -4.73
CA MET A 172 9.48 -10.79 -5.38
C MET A 172 10.18 -11.49 -6.54
N GLU A 173 9.99 -12.80 -6.64
CA GLU A 173 10.50 -13.62 -7.74
C GLU A 173 9.37 -14.46 -8.32
N ALA A 174 9.36 -14.67 -9.63
CA ALA A 174 8.41 -15.56 -10.26
C ALA A 174 8.98 -16.34 -11.43
N THR A 175 8.40 -17.51 -11.69
CA THR A 175 8.68 -18.37 -12.84
C THR A 175 7.39 -18.85 -13.47
N THR A 176 7.45 -19.24 -14.73
CA THR A 176 6.31 -19.80 -15.47
C THR A 176 6.71 -20.99 -16.34
N ASP A 177 5.73 -21.79 -16.75
CA ASP A 177 5.87 -22.90 -17.70
C ASP A 177 5.31 -22.60 -19.09
N ALA A 178 4.66 -21.45 -19.31
CA ALA A 178 4.26 -20.94 -20.62
C ALA A 178 4.39 -19.40 -20.68
N PRO A 179 4.57 -18.77 -21.85
CA PRO A 179 4.57 -17.32 -21.96
C PRO A 179 3.35 -16.67 -21.33
N THR A 180 3.56 -15.69 -20.44
CA THR A 180 2.46 -15.01 -19.71
C THR A 180 2.83 -13.58 -19.36
N ALA A 181 1.84 -12.70 -19.19
CA ALA A 181 2.06 -11.34 -18.71
C ALA A 181 2.19 -11.32 -17.18
N LEU A 182 3.22 -10.63 -16.66
CA LEU A 182 3.46 -10.50 -15.23
C LEU A 182 4.04 -9.12 -14.87
N SER A 183 3.40 -8.43 -13.95
CA SER A 183 3.87 -7.17 -13.37
C SER A 183 3.30 -7.02 -11.95
N LEU A 184 4.14 -7.23 -10.93
CA LEU A 184 3.70 -7.20 -9.53
C LEU A 184 4.10 -5.90 -8.84
N THR A 185 3.27 -5.46 -7.90
CA THR A 185 3.57 -4.34 -6.99
C THR A 185 2.97 -4.59 -5.61
N ASN A 186 3.13 -3.65 -4.67
CA ASN A 186 2.45 -3.66 -3.38
C ASN A 186 1.62 -2.38 -3.19
N HIS A 187 0.37 -2.55 -2.77
CA HIS A 187 -0.62 -1.47 -2.68
C HIS A 187 -0.82 -0.97 -1.23
N ALA A 188 0.27 -0.82 -0.48
CA ALA A 188 0.24 -0.21 0.85
C ALA A 188 -0.19 1.26 0.80
N TYR A 189 -1.10 1.61 1.70
CA TYR A 189 -1.56 2.98 1.92
C TYR A 189 -0.81 3.60 3.09
N TRP A 190 -0.24 4.78 2.85
CA TRP A 190 0.63 5.47 3.78
C TRP A 190 -0.02 6.75 4.29
N ASN A 191 0.12 6.98 5.59
CA ASN A 191 -0.10 8.27 6.21
C ASN A 191 0.93 8.43 7.34
N LEU A 192 2.00 9.18 7.06
CA LEU A 192 3.09 9.36 8.02
C LEU A 192 2.66 10.08 9.31
N ALA A 193 1.57 10.85 9.30
CA ALA A 193 1.03 11.45 10.52
C ALA A 193 0.38 10.39 11.45
N GLY A 194 0.10 9.20 10.93
CA GLY A 194 -0.73 8.18 11.57
C GLY A 194 -2.16 8.66 11.84
N ALA A 195 -2.55 9.79 11.23
CA ALA A 195 -3.73 10.60 11.53
C ALA A 195 -4.09 11.55 10.38
N GLY A 196 -5.37 11.92 10.25
CA GLY A 196 -5.75 13.06 9.40
C GLY A 196 -5.63 12.86 7.89
N THR A 197 -5.70 13.98 7.18
CA THR A 197 -5.51 14.06 5.74
C THR A 197 -4.02 14.10 5.38
N ILE A 198 -3.67 13.66 4.18
CA ILE A 198 -2.31 13.75 3.61
C ILE A 198 -1.98 15.13 3.04
N ASP A 199 -2.91 16.09 3.04
CA ASP A 199 -2.74 17.38 2.37
C ASP A 199 -1.44 18.12 2.71
N GLY A 200 -0.98 17.99 3.95
CA GLY A 200 0.24 18.60 4.47
C GLY A 200 1.51 17.78 4.25
N HIS A 201 1.41 16.53 3.77
CA HIS A 201 2.57 15.71 3.46
C HIS A 201 3.33 16.33 2.28
N LEU A 202 4.64 16.46 2.46
CA LEU A 202 5.54 16.89 1.41
C LEU A 202 5.90 15.66 0.58
N VAL A 203 5.60 15.69 -0.71
CA VAL A 203 5.89 14.58 -1.63
C VAL A 203 6.87 15.05 -2.69
N ALA A 204 7.87 14.22 -2.96
CA ALA A 204 8.74 14.31 -4.11
C ALA A 204 8.73 12.99 -4.88
N VAL A 205 8.73 13.05 -6.21
CA VAL A 205 8.80 11.91 -7.13
C VAL A 205 9.92 12.18 -8.14
N ASP A 206 10.86 11.26 -8.28
CA ASP A 206 12.05 11.40 -9.13
C ASP A 206 11.70 11.08 -10.61
N ALA A 207 10.75 11.83 -11.17
CA ALA A 207 10.20 11.63 -12.52
C ALA A 207 10.07 12.95 -13.29
N ASP A 208 10.37 12.92 -14.59
CA ASP A 208 10.20 14.07 -15.50
C ASP A 208 8.94 13.98 -16.37
N TYR A 209 8.32 12.79 -16.42
CA TYR A 209 7.10 12.51 -17.18
C TYR A 209 6.09 11.74 -16.34
N TYR A 210 4.83 11.84 -16.71
CA TYR A 210 3.74 11.00 -16.21
C TYR A 210 2.89 10.49 -17.38
N LEU A 211 2.08 9.47 -17.13
CA LEU A 211 1.11 8.94 -18.10
C LEU A 211 -0.27 9.57 -17.86
N PRO A 212 -0.76 10.46 -18.74
CA PRO A 212 -2.14 10.93 -18.70
C PRO A 212 -3.09 9.78 -18.95
N ILE A 213 -4.23 9.82 -18.27
CA ILE A 213 -5.30 8.83 -18.37
C ILE A 213 -6.50 9.36 -19.15
N ASP A 214 -7.26 8.44 -19.74
CA ASP A 214 -8.55 8.71 -20.35
C ASP A 214 -9.72 8.61 -19.34
N GLY A 215 -10.95 8.69 -19.82
CA GLY A 215 -12.16 8.61 -18.98
C GLY A 215 -12.41 7.25 -18.31
N GLN A 216 -11.64 6.22 -18.66
CA GLN A 216 -11.67 4.88 -18.06
C GLN A 216 -10.41 4.60 -17.24
N SER A 217 -9.63 5.65 -16.92
CA SER A 217 -8.36 5.56 -16.21
C SER A 217 -7.28 4.72 -16.93
N ILE A 218 -7.41 4.53 -18.25
CA ILE A 218 -6.38 3.87 -19.07
C ILE A 218 -5.38 4.93 -19.56
N PRO A 219 -4.07 4.66 -19.53
CA PRO A 219 -3.09 5.54 -20.14
C PRO A 219 -3.44 5.85 -21.60
N THR A 220 -3.30 7.12 -21.98
CA THR A 220 -3.62 7.59 -23.34
C THR A 220 -2.61 7.13 -24.40
N GLY A 221 -1.46 6.59 -23.99
CA GLY A 221 -0.31 6.31 -24.85
C GLY A 221 0.75 7.43 -24.86
N GLU A 222 0.41 8.63 -24.36
CA GLU A 222 1.33 9.75 -24.27
C GLU A 222 2.19 9.72 -22.99
N LEU A 223 3.45 10.11 -23.08
CA LEU A 223 4.25 10.54 -21.93
C LEU A 223 4.25 12.07 -21.88
N SER A 224 3.55 12.65 -20.91
CA SER A 224 3.50 14.12 -20.76
C SER A 224 4.55 14.60 -19.77
N GLU A 225 5.23 15.71 -20.10
CA GLU A 225 6.17 16.36 -19.19
C GLU A 225 5.47 16.87 -17.93
N VAL A 226 6.11 16.71 -16.77
CA VAL A 226 5.55 17.22 -15.52
C VAL A 226 5.67 18.74 -15.38
N THR A 227 6.64 19.36 -16.08
CA THR A 227 7.00 20.78 -15.92
C THR A 227 5.81 21.71 -16.09
N GLY A 228 5.56 22.56 -15.08
CA GLY A 228 4.47 23.54 -15.11
C GLY A 228 3.07 22.95 -14.87
N THR A 229 2.97 21.67 -14.54
CA THR A 229 1.71 20.97 -14.21
C THR A 229 1.64 20.68 -12.71
N PRO A 230 0.46 20.30 -12.15
CA PRO A 230 0.40 19.81 -10.76
C PRO A 230 1.13 18.48 -10.53
N PHE A 231 1.56 17.81 -11.59
CA PHE A 231 2.39 16.60 -11.52
C PHE A 231 3.88 16.95 -11.39
N ASP A 232 4.28 18.22 -11.37
CA ASP A 232 5.67 18.58 -11.04
C ASP A 232 5.95 18.39 -9.54
N LEU A 233 6.20 17.13 -9.18
CA LEU A 233 6.55 16.69 -7.84
C LEU A 233 8.06 16.43 -7.72
N ARG A 234 8.91 17.00 -8.58
CA ARG A 234 10.37 16.73 -8.54
C ARG A 234 11.05 17.26 -7.27
N THR A 235 10.39 18.18 -6.58
CA THR A 235 10.84 18.75 -5.30
C THR A 235 9.77 18.60 -4.24
N LEU A 236 10.18 18.35 -3.00
CA LEU A 236 9.27 18.21 -1.86
C LEU A 236 8.29 19.38 -1.78
N SER A 237 7.02 19.07 -2.00
CA SER A 237 5.92 20.04 -2.02
C SER A 237 4.69 19.45 -1.33
N PRO A 238 3.88 20.26 -0.64
CA PRO A 238 2.63 19.76 -0.06
C PRO A 238 1.73 19.18 -1.15
N ILE A 239 1.39 17.89 -1.02
CA ILE A 239 0.58 17.19 -2.04
C ILE A 239 -0.78 17.83 -2.22
N GLY A 240 -1.37 18.42 -1.16
CA GLY A 240 -2.63 19.15 -1.24
C GLY A 240 -2.60 20.34 -2.21
N ARG A 241 -1.42 20.92 -2.51
CA ARG A 241 -1.28 21.96 -3.55
C ARG A 241 -1.58 21.39 -4.94
N ALA A 242 -1.05 20.22 -5.26
CA ALA A 242 -1.30 19.53 -6.52
C ALA A 242 -2.76 19.11 -6.64
N LEU A 243 -3.33 18.55 -5.56
CA LEU A 243 -4.71 18.03 -5.54
C LEU A 243 -5.78 19.12 -5.72
N ARG A 244 -5.49 20.38 -5.38
CA ARG A 244 -6.40 21.52 -5.60
C ARG A 244 -6.21 22.23 -6.94
N HIS A 245 -5.29 21.78 -7.77
CA HIS A 245 -5.02 22.42 -9.05
C HIS A 245 -6.14 22.13 -10.05
N ALA A 246 -6.61 23.16 -10.74
CA ALA A 246 -7.60 23.03 -11.81
C ALA A 246 -6.95 22.49 -13.11
N HIS A 247 -6.52 21.23 -13.09
CA HIS A 247 -5.95 20.54 -14.25
C HIS A 247 -6.87 19.40 -14.69
N PRO A 248 -7.10 19.18 -16.01
CA PRO A 248 -8.02 18.14 -16.48
C PRO A 248 -7.72 16.75 -15.93
N GLN A 249 -6.44 16.36 -15.85
CA GLN A 249 -6.01 15.07 -15.31
C GLN A 249 -6.23 14.92 -13.79
N ILE A 250 -6.16 16.02 -13.02
CA ILE A 250 -6.56 15.99 -11.59
C ILE A 250 -8.08 15.76 -11.47
N GLY A 251 -8.87 16.37 -12.37
CA GLY A 251 -10.31 16.11 -12.47
C GLY A 251 -10.61 14.66 -12.85
N ALA A 252 -9.92 14.12 -13.85
CA ALA A 252 -10.09 12.74 -14.33
C ALA A 252 -9.80 11.71 -13.22
N GLY A 253 -8.67 11.86 -12.51
CA GLY A 253 -8.31 10.98 -11.39
C GLY A 253 -9.05 11.27 -10.08
N ARG A 254 -9.83 12.36 -9.99
CA ARG A 254 -10.40 12.91 -8.73
C ARG A 254 -9.34 13.18 -7.66
N GLY A 255 -8.16 13.59 -8.10
CA GLY A 255 -6.92 13.61 -7.36
C GLY A 255 -5.78 13.14 -8.25
N ILE A 256 -4.69 12.67 -7.66
CA ILE A 256 -3.63 12.00 -8.42
C ILE A 256 -3.91 10.50 -8.37
N ASP A 257 -4.10 9.90 -9.54
CA ASP A 257 -4.10 8.46 -9.78
C ASP A 257 -3.34 8.17 -11.08
N HIS A 258 -2.03 8.48 -11.09
CA HIS A 258 -1.21 8.44 -12.30
C HIS A 258 0.10 7.72 -12.06
N THR A 259 0.59 7.08 -13.12
CA THR A 259 1.94 6.52 -13.17
C THR A 259 2.92 7.62 -13.52
N PHE A 260 3.94 7.78 -12.69
CA PHE A 260 5.09 8.64 -12.95
C PHE A 260 6.23 7.80 -13.55
N CYS A 261 6.86 8.32 -14.60
CA CYS A 261 7.97 7.67 -15.31
C CYS A 261 9.30 7.99 -14.61
N VAL A 262 9.78 7.07 -13.76
CA VAL A 262 10.89 7.33 -12.84
C VAL A 262 12.22 7.36 -13.58
N ARG A 263 13.00 8.43 -13.37
CA ARG A 263 14.28 8.67 -14.05
C ARG A 263 15.29 7.55 -13.73
N GLY A 264 16.04 7.12 -14.75
CA GLY A 264 17.12 6.14 -14.60
C GLY A 264 16.64 4.69 -14.67
N ARG A 265 17.53 3.75 -14.31
CA ARG A 265 17.29 2.30 -14.34
C ARG A 265 17.92 1.63 -13.12
N GLY A 266 17.51 0.39 -12.83
CA GLY A 266 17.98 -0.36 -11.68
C GLY A 266 17.47 0.22 -10.36
N MET A 267 17.99 -0.31 -9.24
CA MET A 267 17.55 0.08 -7.90
C MET A 267 17.88 1.55 -7.62
N ARG A 268 16.85 2.37 -7.44
CA ARG A 268 16.97 3.82 -7.23
C ARG A 268 15.78 4.35 -6.42
N ARG A 269 15.89 5.58 -5.94
CA ARG A 269 14.77 6.25 -5.28
C ARG A 269 13.71 6.60 -6.32
N HIS A 270 12.46 6.28 -6.02
CA HIS A 270 11.29 6.64 -6.83
C HIS A 270 10.58 7.85 -6.23
N ALA A 271 10.41 7.86 -4.91
CA ALA A 271 9.70 8.91 -4.20
C ALA A 271 10.24 9.14 -2.79
N ARG A 272 9.97 10.33 -2.25
CA ARG A 272 10.19 10.70 -0.87
C ARG A 272 8.95 11.40 -0.33
N VAL A 273 8.52 10.99 0.85
CA VAL A 273 7.39 11.58 1.57
C VAL A 273 7.87 12.03 2.94
N GLU A 274 7.51 13.24 3.34
CA GLU A 274 7.74 13.77 4.67
C GLU A 274 6.44 14.28 5.27
N HIS A 275 6.31 14.15 6.59
CA HIS A 275 5.27 14.82 7.35
C HIS A 275 5.93 15.73 8.41
N PRO A 276 5.96 17.06 8.17
CA PRO A 276 6.69 18.00 9.01
C PRO A 276 6.29 17.94 10.49
N ASP A 277 4.99 17.89 10.79
CA ASP A 277 4.51 17.98 12.18
C ASP A 277 4.90 16.77 13.04
N SER A 278 5.12 15.59 12.43
CA SER A 278 5.57 14.40 13.16
C SER A 278 7.07 14.14 13.02
N GLY A 279 7.79 14.88 12.17
CA GLY A 279 9.20 14.61 11.86
C GLY A 279 9.44 13.27 11.14
N ARG A 280 8.41 12.65 10.55
CA ARG A 280 8.53 11.32 9.94
C ARG A 280 8.78 11.46 8.45
N ALA A 281 9.64 10.59 7.93
CA ALA A 281 9.95 10.53 6.52
C ALA A 281 9.98 9.08 6.03
N MET A 282 9.70 8.90 4.74
CA MET A 282 9.81 7.64 4.03
C MET A 282 10.37 7.89 2.63
N GLU A 283 11.37 7.12 2.25
CA GLU A 283 11.78 7.00 0.85
C GLU A 283 11.31 5.66 0.29
N VAL A 284 10.81 5.67 -0.94
CA VAL A 284 10.48 4.47 -1.70
C VAL A 284 11.58 4.25 -2.73
N TRP A 285 12.23 3.10 -2.68
CA TRP A 285 13.24 2.68 -3.64
C TRP A 285 12.77 1.44 -4.38
N SER A 286 13.05 1.35 -5.68
CA SER A 286 12.72 0.18 -6.47
C SER A 286 13.57 0.08 -7.73
N ASP A 287 13.55 -1.09 -8.37
CA ASP A 287 14.14 -1.35 -9.67
C ASP A 287 13.17 -1.18 -10.85
N GLN A 288 11.89 -0.90 -10.56
CA GLN A 288 10.83 -0.75 -11.56
C GLN A 288 10.97 0.54 -12.39
N PRO A 289 10.37 0.62 -13.59
CA PRO A 289 10.46 1.81 -14.45
C PRO A 289 9.55 2.95 -13.98
N GLY A 290 8.43 2.64 -13.32
CA GLY A 290 7.44 3.63 -12.90
C GLY A 290 7.06 3.52 -11.42
N ILE A 291 6.26 4.48 -10.99
CA ILE A 291 5.53 4.44 -9.72
C ILE A 291 4.12 4.99 -9.91
N GLN A 292 3.10 4.21 -9.56
CA GLN A 292 1.75 4.75 -9.41
C GLN A 292 1.71 5.58 -8.14
N VAL A 293 1.26 6.83 -8.26
CA VAL A 293 0.90 7.66 -7.12
C VAL A 293 -0.62 7.74 -7.10
N TYR A 294 -1.23 7.22 -6.04
CA TYR A 294 -2.67 7.24 -5.85
C TYR A 294 -3.02 7.88 -4.51
N THR A 295 -3.80 8.96 -4.53
CA THR A 295 -4.11 9.75 -3.33
C THR A 295 -5.41 9.33 -2.61
N GLY A 296 -5.80 8.06 -2.74
CA GLY A 296 -6.93 7.49 -2.00
C GLY A 296 -8.28 8.05 -2.46
N ASN A 297 -8.41 8.46 -3.72
CA ASN A 297 -9.50 9.29 -4.24
C ASN A 297 -10.90 8.67 -4.10
N PHE A 298 -10.97 7.33 -4.05
CA PHE A 298 -12.22 6.57 -3.96
C PHE A 298 -12.59 6.14 -2.54
N LEU A 299 -11.81 6.51 -1.53
CA LEU A 299 -12.15 6.26 -0.12
C LEU A 299 -13.36 7.12 0.29
N ASP A 300 -14.48 6.48 0.64
CA ASP A 300 -15.78 7.14 0.82
C ASP A 300 -16.24 7.21 2.29
N GLY A 301 -15.46 6.68 3.23
CA GLY A 301 -15.80 6.60 4.64
C GLY A 301 -16.52 5.30 5.05
N SER A 302 -16.63 4.31 4.18
CA SER A 302 -17.16 2.98 4.51
C SER A 302 -16.18 2.16 5.36
N LEU A 303 -14.88 2.22 5.02
CA LEU A 303 -13.82 1.45 5.67
C LEU A 303 -13.35 2.08 6.98
N VAL A 304 -13.02 1.23 7.96
CA VAL A 304 -12.52 1.64 9.28
C VAL A 304 -11.10 1.10 9.49
N ALA A 305 -10.14 2.00 9.60
CA ALA A 305 -8.75 1.63 9.86
C ALA A 305 -8.54 1.18 11.31
N ARG A 306 -7.54 0.31 11.50
CA ARG A 306 -7.02 -0.14 12.81
C ARG A 306 -6.53 1.03 13.66
N GLY A 307 -6.84 1.01 14.95
CA GLY A 307 -6.53 2.07 15.91
C GLY A 307 -5.35 1.76 16.85
N GLY A 308 -4.47 2.76 17.00
CA GLY A 308 -3.28 2.75 17.86
C GLY A 308 -2.60 4.13 17.96
N ALA A 309 -2.36 4.80 16.82
CA ALA A 309 -1.88 6.20 16.71
C ALA A 309 -2.98 7.23 16.41
N TRP A 310 -4.16 6.80 15.96
CA TRP A 310 -5.27 7.69 15.56
C TRP A 310 -6.00 8.31 16.76
N LEU A 311 -5.34 8.37 17.92
CA LEU A 311 -5.83 8.98 19.15
C LEU A 311 -5.66 10.49 19.01
N ARG A 312 -6.77 11.21 18.99
CA ARG A 312 -6.77 12.67 19.07
C ARG A 312 -6.08 13.07 20.37
N HIS A 313 -4.85 13.57 20.32
CA HIS A 313 -4.40 14.49 21.37
C HIS A 313 -5.35 15.67 21.31
N GLY A 314 -6.23 15.79 22.31
CA GLY A 314 -7.16 16.89 22.42
C GLY A 314 -6.37 18.19 22.27
N ARG A 315 -6.73 19.02 21.28
CA ARG A 315 -6.25 20.39 21.20
C ARG A 315 -6.48 20.99 22.58
N ARG A 316 -5.41 21.33 23.31
CA ARG A 316 -5.51 22.38 24.33
C ARG A 316 -5.81 23.64 23.53
N SER A 317 -7.08 23.99 23.44
CA SER A 317 -7.46 25.35 23.13
C SER A 317 -6.74 26.22 24.16
N HIS A 318 -5.71 26.95 23.74
CA HIS A 318 -5.34 28.18 24.40
C HIS A 318 -6.52 29.14 24.21
N ALA A 319 -7.53 28.98 25.06
CA ALA A 319 -8.48 30.05 25.31
C ALA A 319 -7.66 31.15 26.01
N LEU A 320 -7.50 32.26 25.31
CA LEU A 320 -7.16 33.52 25.94
C LEU A 320 -8.28 33.82 26.93
N ASP A 321 -7.98 33.81 28.23
CA ASP A 321 -8.91 34.15 29.30
C ASP A 321 -9.31 35.62 29.19
N GLY A 322 -10.33 35.89 28.38
CA GLY A 322 -11.16 37.08 28.46
C GLY A 322 -12.20 36.87 29.56
N LYS A 323 -11.99 37.52 30.71
CA LYS A 323 -12.95 37.59 31.80
C LYS A 323 -14.22 38.33 31.36
N ASP A 324 -15.39 37.71 31.50
CA ASP A 324 -16.64 38.44 31.72
C ASP A 324 -17.59 37.64 32.64
N PRO A 325 -17.82 38.08 33.90
CA PRO A 325 -18.65 37.37 34.84
C PRO A 325 -20.06 37.96 34.87
N LYS A 326 -20.98 37.48 34.02
CA LYS A 326 -22.44 37.67 34.21
C LYS A 326 -23.26 36.80 33.26
N LYS A 327 -23.71 35.64 33.77
CA LYS A 327 -25.07 35.07 33.61
C LYS A 327 -25.06 33.61 34.05
N ARG A 328 -25.43 33.39 35.32
CA ARG A 328 -26.03 32.14 35.79
C ARG A 328 -27.53 32.41 35.94
N GLN A 329 -28.38 31.65 35.25
CA GLN A 329 -29.59 31.06 35.85
C GLN A 329 -30.33 30.13 34.88
N ASN A 330 -30.58 28.93 35.40
CA ASN A 330 -31.73 28.04 35.23
C ASN A 330 -32.07 27.44 33.86
N SER A 331 -31.71 26.15 33.71
CA SER A 331 -32.70 25.12 33.36
C SER A 331 -32.31 23.78 34.00
N ILE A 332 -33.12 23.33 34.96
CA ILE A 332 -33.09 21.97 35.50
C ILE A 332 -33.81 21.09 34.48
N LEU A 333 -33.04 20.32 33.71
CA LEU A 333 -33.52 19.14 32.98
C LEU A 333 -32.62 17.97 33.36
N ALA A 334 -33.26 16.84 33.60
CA ALA A 334 -32.66 15.63 34.14
C ALA A 334 -31.35 15.26 33.43
N LYS A 335 -30.28 15.10 34.20
CA LYS A 335 -29.01 14.54 33.72
C LYS A 335 -29.24 13.06 33.42
N ALA A 336 -29.31 12.72 32.13
CA ALA A 336 -28.97 11.38 31.69
C ALA A 336 -27.54 11.05 32.17
N PRO A 337 -27.22 9.80 32.55
CA PRO A 337 -25.89 9.44 33.00
C PRO A 337 -24.88 9.84 31.92
N ARG A 338 -23.90 10.67 32.29
CA ARG A 338 -22.74 10.91 31.43
C ARG A 338 -21.97 9.61 31.39
N ASP A 339 -22.07 8.94 30.26
CA ASP A 339 -21.13 7.89 29.88
C ASP A 339 -19.73 8.52 29.87
N THR A 340 -18.90 8.11 30.83
CA THR A 340 -17.51 8.53 30.96
C THR A 340 -16.56 7.58 30.23
N SER A 341 -17.04 6.80 29.25
CA SER A 341 -16.14 6.18 28.29
C SER A 341 -15.51 7.28 27.42
N ALA A 342 -14.19 7.42 27.50
CA ALA A 342 -13.41 8.23 26.58
C ALA A 342 -13.63 7.67 25.16
N GLY A 343 -14.56 8.26 24.42
CA GLY A 343 -15.03 7.73 23.14
C GLY A 343 -13.93 7.67 22.10
N THR A 344 -13.41 6.46 21.85
CA THR A 344 -12.62 6.11 20.67
C THR A 344 -13.51 6.26 19.44
N THR A 345 -13.39 7.38 18.73
CA THR A 345 -14.06 7.51 17.43
C THR A 345 -13.26 6.68 16.43
N LEU A 346 -13.81 5.55 16.01
CA LEU A 346 -13.27 4.75 14.92
C LEU A 346 -13.12 5.64 13.67
N ARG A 347 -11.91 5.70 13.10
CA ARG A 347 -11.65 6.58 11.96
C ARG A 347 -12.05 5.89 10.67
N ARG A 348 -13.12 6.42 10.07
CA ARG A 348 -13.54 6.11 8.71
C ARG A 348 -12.57 6.74 7.70
N LEU A 349 -12.08 5.95 6.76
CA LEU A 349 -11.12 6.39 5.73
C LEU A 349 -11.84 7.15 4.62
N ARG A 350 -11.39 8.37 4.33
CA ARG A 350 -11.95 9.24 3.29
C ARG A 350 -10.90 9.62 2.25
N ALA A 351 -11.36 10.16 1.13
CA ALA A 351 -10.50 10.69 0.09
C ALA A 351 -9.46 11.67 0.67
N GLY A 352 -8.19 11.46 0.32
CA GLY A 352 -7.07 12.23 0.85
C GLY A 352 -6.69 11.90 2.31
N ASP A 353 -7.11 10.77 2.89
CA ASP A 353 -6.63 10.32 4.20
C ASP A 353 -5.34 9.48 4.13
N ALA A 354 -5.00 8.93 2.98
CA ALA A 354 -3.78 8.15 2.75
C ALA A 354 -3.41 8.17 1.26
N LEU A 355 -2.15 7.87 0.95
CA LEU A 355 -1.70 7.67 -0.42
C LEU A 355 -1.01 6.33 -0.61
N ALA A 356 -1.16 5.72 -1.79
CA ALA A 356 -0.38 4.58 -2.23
C ALA A 356 0.75 5.02 -3.16
N LEU A 357 1.87 4.32 -3.06
CA LEU A 357 3.08 4.51 -3.85
C LEU A 357 3.49 3.13 -4.35
N GLU A 358 3.16 2.81 -5.60
CA GLU A 358 3.24 1.45 -6.13
C GLU A 358 4.29 1.39 -7.25
N PRO A 359 5.57 1.11 -6.95
CA PRO A 359 6.56 0.85 -7.98
C PRO A 359 6.15 -0.32 -8.86
N GLY A 360 6.18 -0.13 -10.17
CA GLY A 360 5.73 -1.14 -11.12
C GLY A 360 6.05 -0.77 -12.56
N CYS A 361 5.73 -1.69 -13.47
CA CYS A 361 5.69 -1.38 -14.90
C CYS A 361 4.54 -0.42 -15.21
N TYR A 362 4.59 0.23 -16.37
CA TYR A 362 3.53 1.13 -16.79
C TYR A 362 2.22 0.34 -17.02
N PRO A 363 1.06 0.87 -16.62
CA PRO A 363 -0.22 0.23 -16.89
C PRO A 363 -0.39 0.02 -18.39
N ASP A 364 -1.10 -1.03 -18.77
CA ASP A 364 -1.38 -1.36 -20.17
C ASP A 364 -0.13 -1.59 -21.06
N THR A 365 1.06 -1.83 -20.49
CA THR A 365 2.31 -2.10 -21.25
C THR A 365 2.15 -3.20 -22.32
N VAL A 366 1.26 -4.18 -22.10
CA VAL A 366 0.93 -5.22 -23.11
C VAL A 366 0.45 -4.65 -24.46
N HIS A 367 -0.14 -3.45 -24.48
CA HIS A 367 -0.56 -2.74 -25.69
C HIS A 367 0.42 -1.64 -26.12
N HIS A 368 1.49 -1.43 -25.35
CA HIS A 368 2.49 -0.38 -25.52
C HIS A 368 3.91 -0.96 -25.41
N PRO A 369 4.34 -1.78 -26.39
CA PRO A 369 5.64 -2.46 -26.36
C PRO A 369 6.84 -1.51 -26.28
N GLU A 370 6.68 -0.25 -26.67
CA GLU A 370 7.67 0.81 -26.54
C GLU A 370 7.99 1.19 -25.07
N TRP A 371 7.11 0.86 -24.12
CA TRP A 371 7.31 1.13 -22.69
C TRP A 371 8.13 0.06 -21.98
N GLY A 372 8.19 -1.14 -22.54
CA GLY A 372 8.90 -2.27 -21.97
C GLY A 372 8.24 -3.59 -22.33
N ASN A 373 8.72 -4.66 -21.71
CA ASN A 373 8.18 -6.00 -21.89
C ASN A 373 7.83 -6.59 -20.52
N ILE A 374 6.57 -6.99 -20.37
CA ILE A 374 6.07 -7.68 -19.17
C ILE A 374 5.72 -9.15 -19.44
N ILE A 375 6.07 -9.67 -20.61
CA ILE A 375 5.90 -11.10 -20.93
C ILE A 375 7.06 -11.88 -20.32
N LEU A 376 6.74 -12.72 -19.33
CA LEU A 376 7.62 -13.70 -18.73
C LEU A 376 7.55 -15.01 -19.53
N ARG A 377 8.69 -15.60 -19.87
CA ARG A 377 8.77 -16.86 -20.63
C ARG A 377 9.37 -18.02 -19.82
N PRO A 378 9.13 -19.28 -20.23
CA PRO A 378 9.74 -20.44 -19.59
C PRO A 378 11.27 -20.36 -19.57
N GLY A 379 11.87 -20.70 -18.44
CA GLY A 379 13.32 -20.61 -18.22
C GLY A 379 13.82 -19.23 -17.79
N GLU A 380 13.01 -18.18 -17.93
CA GLU A 380 13.30 -16.87 -17.36
C GLU A 380 12.89 -16.81 -15.88
N LYS A 381 13.50 -15.87 -15.14
CA LYS A 381 13.13 -15.56 -13.76
C LYS A 381 12.76 -14.09 -13.68
N TRP A 382 11.50 -13.81 -13.38
CA TRP A 382 11.06 -12.45 -13.08
C TRP A 382 11.53 -12.08 -11.67
N ARG A 383 12.00 -10.85 -11.48
CA ARG A 383 12.43 -10.31 -10.19
C ARG A 383 12.01 -8.85 -10.06
N SER A 384 11.65 -8.44 -8.86
CA SER A 384 11.40 -7.04 -8.50
C SER A 384 11.76 -6.80 -7.04
N ARG A 385 12.30 -5.60 -6.76
CA ARG A 385 12.60 -5.16 -5.40
C ARG A 385 11.91 -3.83 -5.10
N ILE A 386 11.34 -3.74 -3.90
CA ILE A 386 10.80 -2.50 -3.33
C ILE A 386 11.39 -2.34 -1.93
N GLU A 387 11.81 -1.14 -1.58
CA GLU A 387 12.20 -0.78 -0.21
C GLU A 387 11.47 0.47 0.23
N TRP A 388 10.91 0.42 1.44
CA TRP A 388 10.46 1.57 2.19
C TRP A 388 11.50 1.86 3.28
N ARG A 389 12.30 2.90 3.08
CA ARG A 389 13.30 3.36 4.04
C ARG A 389 12.69 4.43 4.91
N LEU A 390 12.45 4.11 6.17
CA LEU A 390 11.74 4.98 7.09
C LEU A 390 12.70 5.69 8.04
N ALA A 391 12.30 6.87 8.48
CA ALA A 391 13.01 7.63 9.50
C ALA A 391 12.03 8.41 10.39
N ALA A 392 12.41 8.55 11.66
CA ALA A 392 11.87 9.55 12.58
C ALA A 392 13.03 10.50 12.91
N THR A 393 12.86 11.80 12.68
CA THR A 393 13.82 12.83 13.10
C THR A 393 13.61 13.24 14.54
#